data_AF-A0A922WHD7-F1
#
_entry.id   AF-A0A922WHD7-F1
#
_cell.length_a   1.000
_cell.length_b   1.000
_cell.length_c   1.000
_cell.angle_alpha   90.00
_cell.angle_beta   90.00
_cell.angle_gamma   90.00
#
_symmetry.space_group_name_H-M   'P 1'
#
loop_
_entity.id
_entity.type
_entity.pdbx_description
1 polymer ?
#
loop_
_entity_poly.entity_id
_entity_poly.type
_entity_poly.pdbx_seq_one_letter_code
_entity_poly.pdbx_strand_id
1 'polypeptide(L)'
;MMESFSLPSEQDFVPHPNDLDAACAWRNFGGLTIDEAKAKFRDRPEIHQEDFTFMGGKAFAYYFPVIEDYLKSNADDEYDDDHHAWILAMGIQNQSAPHNVVHVRHLSERILELSQYVRGNIDRFGENDAERQRVAEAWADLTRMIQVDNLANPPQGGPN
;
A
#
# COMPACT_ATOMS: atom_id res chain seq x y z
N MET A 1 -6.12 3.73 -21.92
CA MET A 1 -5.26 4.92 -21.94
C MET A 1 -4.51 4.91 -20.61
N MET A 2 -3.18 4.77 -20.61
CA MET A 2 -2.39 4.89 -19.38
C MET A 2 -2.31 6.37 -19.03
N GLU A 3 -2.89 6.79 -17.91
CA GLU A 3 -2.63 8.12 -17.36
C GLU A 3 -1.12 8.23 -17.09
N SER A 4 -0.46 9.19 -17.75
CA SER A 4 0.91 9.53 -17.41
C SER A 4 0.90 10.29 -16.08
N PHE A 5 0.83 9.56 -14.97
CA PHE A 5 1.03 10.17 -13.68
C PHE A 5 2.45 10.74 -13.65
N SER A 6 2.55 12.07 -13.53
CA SER A 6 3.83 12.73 -13.29
C SER A 6 4.45 12.16 -12.02
N LEU A 7 5.78 11.98 -12.03
CA LEU A 7 6.51 11.54 -10.85
C LEU A 7 6.16 12.42 -9.64
N PRO A 8 5.85 11.84 -8.47
CA PRO A 8 5.58 12.61 -7.28
C PRO A 8 6.80 13.45 -6.89
N SER A 9 6.54 14.69 -6.47
CA SER A 9 7.55 15.59 -5.93
C SER A 9 7.76 15.37 -4.43
N GLU A 10 8.79 15.97 -3.85
CA GLU A 10 9.04 15.91 -2.40
C GLU A 10 7.83 16.37 -1.57
N GLN A 11 7.08 17.37 -2.04
CA GLN A 11 5.87 17.86 -1.35
C GLN A 11 4.72 16.86 -1.36
N ASP A 12 4.71 15.92 -2.31
CA ASP A 12 3.71 14.86 -2.39
C ASP A 12 3.99 13.72 -1.40
N PHE A 13 5.23 13.63 -0.91
CA PHE A 13 5.65 12.75 0.19
C PHE A 13 5.56 13.45 1.55
N VAL A 14 6.11 14.66 1.65
CA VAL A 14 6.37 15.40 2.90
C VAL A 14 5.56 16.70 2.89
N PRO A 15 4.26 16.67 3.23
CA PRO A 15 3.45 17.90 3.32
C PRO A 15 3.90 18.81 4.48
N HIS A 16 4.62 18.25 5.46
CA HIS A 16 5.14 18.96 6.63
C HIS A 16 6.66 18.76 6.77
N PRO A 17 7.48 19.83 6.72
CA PRO A 17 8.94 19.72 6.58
C PRO A 17 9.69 19.10 7.77
N ASN A 18 9.01 18.84 8.89
CA ASN A 18 9.61 18.21 10.08
C ASN A 18 9.24 16.73 10.23
N ASP A 19 8.56 16.15 9.23
CA ASP A 19 8.21 14.74 9.21
C ASP A 19 9.41 13.91 8.72
N LEU A 20 10.17 13.38 9.68
CA LEU A 20 11.40 12.63 9.42
C LEU A 20 11.12 11.30 8.70
N ASP A 21 9.97 10.69 8.97
CA ASP A 21 9.59 9.40 8.39
C ASP A 21 9.16 9.59 6.94
N ALA A 22 8.36 10.63 6.65
CA ALA A 22 8.03 11.00 5.28
C ALA A 22 9.27 11.43 4.48
N ALA A 23 10.24 12.12 5.10
CA ALA A 23 11.51 12.46 4.47
C ALA A 23 12.40 11.23 4.21
N CYS A 24 12.25 10.17 4.99
CA CYS A 24 12.86 8.86 4.70
C CYS A 24 12.23 8.24 3.45
N ALA A 25 10.90 8.20 3.37
CA ALA A 25 10.18 7.69 2.22
C ALA A 25 10.54 8.45 0.92
N TRP A 26 10.68 9.78 0.98
CA TRP A 26 11.17 10.58 -0.16
C TRP A 26 12.59 10.18 -0.60
N ARG A 27 13.53 9.99 0.34
CA ARG A 27 14.89 9.57 -0.01
C ARG A 27 14.95 8.18 -0.64
N ASN A 28 14.03 7.30 -0.25
CA ASN A 28 14.00 5.93 -0.75
C ASN A 28 13.28 5.82 -2.11
N PHE A 29 12.16 6.50 -2.30
CA PHE A 29 11.31 6.33 -3.49
C PHE A 29 11.20 7.57 -4.37
N GLY A 30 11.59 8.75 -3.90
CA GLY A 30 11.46 10.00 -4.63
C GLY A 30 12.11 9.98 -6.01
N GLY A 31 11.32 10.33 -7.03
CA GLY A 31 11.78 10.38 -8.42
C GLY A 31 11.95 9.01 -9.11
N LEU A 32 11.66 7.90 -8.43
CA LEU A 32 11.68 6.58 -9.06
C LEU A 32 10.44 6.36 -9.93
N THR A 33 10.63 5.73 -11.09
CA THR A 33 9.53 5.12 -11.82
C THR A 33 8.94 3.95 -11.04
N ILE A 34 7.73 3.51 -11.40
CA ILE A 34 7.11 2.33 -10.78
C ILE A 34 7.99 1.09 -10.90
N ASP A 35 8.64 0.87 -12.04
CA ASP A 35 9.48 -0.31 -12.25
C ASP A 35 10.76 -0.27 -11.38
N GLU A 36 11.37 0.90 -11.24
CA GLU A 36 12.51 1.10 -10.34
C GLU A 36 12.10 0.92 -8.86
N ALA A 37 10.95 1.46 -8.47
CA ALA A 37 10.40 1.31 -7.13
C ALA A 37 10.05 -0.14 -6.80
N LYS A 38 9.49 -0.90 -7.75
CA LYS A 38 9.25 -2.34 -7.63
C LYS A 38 10.54 -3.12 -7.41
N ALA A 39 11.56 -2.85 -8.23
CA ALA A 39 12.86 -3.50 -8.10
C ALA A 39 13.51 -3.19 -6.74
N LYS A 40 13.47 -1.92 -6.32
CA LYS A 40 14.00 -1.49 -5.03
C LYS A 40 13.27 -2.15 -3.85
N PHE A 41 11.94 -2.20 -3.90
CA PHE A 41 11.16 -2.79 -2.83
C PHE A 41 11.40 -4.30 -2.72
N ARG A 42 11.49 -5.02 -3.85
CA ARG A 42 11.80 -6.46 -3.85
C ARG A 42 13.19 -6.81 -3.34
N ASP A 43 14.18 -5.92 -3.51
CA ASP A 43 15.53 -6.15 -3.00
C ASP A 43 15.56 -6.25 -1.47
N ARG A 44 14.81 -5.37 -0.78
CA ARG A 44 14.76 -5.27 0.69
C ARG A 44 13.39 -4.81 1.21
N PRO A 45 12.37 -5.68 1.15
CA PRO A 45 11.01 -5.33 1.59
C PRO A 45 10.96 -4.97 3.08
N GLU A 46 11.77 -5.61 3.92
CA GLU A 46 11.83 -5.41 5.36
C GLU A 46 12.26 -3.99 5.76
N ILE A 47 13.09 -3.35 4.92
CA ILE A 47 13.59 -1.98 5.14
C ILE A 47 12.57 -0.94 4.65
N HIS A 48 11.83 -1.27 3.59
CA HIS A 48 11.04 -0.29 2.84
C HIS A 48 9.53 -0.36 3.10
N GLN A 49 9.04 -1.40 3.77
CA GLN A 49 7.61 -1.61 4.03
C GLN A 49 6.96 -0.47 4.84
N GLU A 50 7.68 0.10 5.80
CA GLU A 50 7.17 1.21 6.61
C GLU A 50 7.16 2.54 5.86
N ASP A 51 7.97 2.69 4.80
CA ASP A 51 7.94 3.91 3.99
C ASP A 51 6.53 4.17 3.44
N PHE A 52 5.77 3.14 3.11
CA PHE A 52 4.37 3.25 2.64
C PHE A 52 3.39 3.72 3.73
N THR A 53 3.71 3.53 5.01
CA THR A 53 2.90 4.04 6.13
C THR A 53 3.04 5.55 6.26
N PHE A 54 4.26 6.06 6.11
CA PHE A 54 4.59 7.48 6.32
C PHE A 54 4.56 8.31 5.03
N MET A 55 4.50 7.66 3.87
CA MET A 55 4.39 8.33 2.58
C MET A 55 3.09 9.14 2.49
N GLY A 56 3.19 10.40 2.04
CA GLY A 56 2.03 11.25 1.77
C GLY A 56 1.09 10.63 0.72
N GLY A 57 -0.22 10.86 0.88
CA GLY A 57 -1.25 10.12 0.13
C GLY A 57 -1.15 10.23 -1.41
N LYS A 58 -0.61 11.33 -1.95
CA LYS A 58 -0.38 11.47 -3.40
C LYS A 58 0.75 10.58 -3.89
N ALA A 59 1.88 10.59 -3.18
CA ALA A 59 3.00 9.70 -3.49
C ALA A 59 2.59 8.24 -3.28
N PHE A 60 1.87 7.95 -2.21
CA PHE A 60 1.32 6.61 -1.96
C PHE A 60 0.44 6.15 -3.12
N ALA A 61 -0.46 7.01 -3.61
CA ALA A 61 -1.33 6.63 -4.71
C ALA A 61 -0.56 6.28 -5.99
N TYR A 62 0.54 7.00 -6.25
CA TYR A 62 1.45 6.69 -7.35
C TYR A 62 2.15 5.33 -7.13
N TYR A 63 2.73 5.09 -5.95
CA TYR A 63 3.51 3.88 -5.67
C TYR A 63 2.69 2.66 -5.21
N PHE A 64 1.38 2.77 -5.03
CA PHE A 64 0.50 1.63 -4.69
C PHE A 64 0.68 0.39 -5.59
N PRO A 65 0.92 0.50 -6.91
CA PRO A 65 1.21 -0.66 -7.76
C PRO A 65 2.44 -1.48 -7.32
N VAL A 66 3.36 -0.91 -6.53
CA VAL A 66 4.51 -1.62 -5.95
C VAL A 66 4.05 -2.65 -4.94
N ILE A 67 3.12 -2.28 -4.06
CA ILE A 67 2.52 -3.17 -3.05
C ILE A 67 1.74 -4.30 -3.73
N GLU A 68 0.91 -3.95 -4.72
CA GLU A 68 0.14 -4.95 -5.46
C GLU A 68 1.04 -5.97 -6.16
N ASP A 69 2.07 -5.48 -6.85
CA ASP A 69 3.01 -6.33 -7.55
C ASP A 69 3.76 -7.24 -6.59
N TYR A 70 4.26 -6.72 -5.48
CA TYR A 70 4.96 -7.51 -4.46
C TYR A 70 4.09 -8.65 -3.93
N LEU A 71 2.88 -8.35 -3.45
CA LEU A 71 2.00 -9.35 -2.83
C LEU A 71 1.43 -10.36 -3.85
N LYS A 72 1.21 -9.94 -5.09
CA LYS A 72 0.72 -10.82 -6.16
C LYS A 72 1.84 -11.61 -6.83
N SER A 73 3.08 -11.14 -6.77
CA SER A 73 4.21 -11.82 -7.39
C SER A 73 4.46 -13.18 -6.75
N ASN A 74 4.87 -14.16 -7.55
CA ASN A 74 5.36 -15.44 -7.08
C ASN A 74 6.78 -15.24 -6.53
N ALA A 75 6.91 -14.58 -5.39
CA ALA A 75 8.09 -14.73 -4.55
C ALA A 75 8.08 -16.15 -3.96
N ASP A 76 8.15 -17.15 -4.85
CA ASP A 76 8.35 -18.54 -4.52
C ASP A 76 9.75 -18.63 -3.91
N ASP A 77 9.82 -19.21 -2.70
CA ASP A 77 10.97 -19.91 -2.09
C ASP A 77 11.97 -19.20 -1.14
N GLU A 78 11.93 -17.89 -0.87
CA GLU A 78 13.07 -17.28 -0.10
C GLU A 78 12.77 -16.32 1.07
N TYR A 79 11.52 -15.97 1.40
CA TYR A 79 11.25 -15.09 2.55
C TYR A 79 10.39 -15.78 3.61
N ASP A 80 11.05 -16.20 4.69
CA ASP A 80 10.51 -16.76 5.95
C ASP A 80 9.73 -15.73 6.80
N ASP A 81 9.49 -14.50 6.29
CA ASP A 81 8.91 -13.43 7.11
C ASP A 81 7.67 -12.79 6.48
N ASP A 82 6.52 -13.32 6.89
CA ASP A 82 5.18 -12.89 6.50
C ASP A 82 4.68 -11.65 7.25
N HIS A 83 5.53 -11.02 8.07
CA HIS A 83 5.23 -9.71 8.66
C HIS A 83 4.99 -8.64 7.60
N HIS A 84 5.54 -8.80 6.38
CA HIS A 84 5.38 -7.83 5.31
C HIS A 84 3.92 -7.64 4.88
N ALA A 85 3.17 -8.72 4.69
CA ALA A 85 1.76 -8.61 4.31
C ALA A 85 0.91 -7.96 5.40
N TRP A 86 1.24 -8.20 6.67
CA TRP A 86 0.59 -7.54 7.81
C TRP A 86 0.94 -6.05 7.88
N ILE A 87 2.23 -5.69 7.79
CA ILE A 87 2.71 -4.31 7.85
C ILE A 87 2.15 -3.48 6.69
N LEU A 88 2.11 -4.05 5.48
CA LEU A 88 1.54 -3.39 4.31
C LEU A 88 0.03 -3.11 4.50
N ALA A 89 -0.73 -4.02 5.12
CA ALA A 89 -2.13 -3.75 5.44
C ALA A 89 -2.28 -2.56 6.40
N MET A 90 -1.44 -2.49 7.45
CA MET A 90 -1.41 -1.38 8.39
C MET A 90 -1.00 -0.06 7.71
N GLY A 91 -0.02 -0.11 6.81
CA GLY A 91 0.42 1.04 6.03
C GLY A 91 -0.68 1.57 5.10
N ILE A 92 -1.37 0.69 4.37
CA ILE A 92 -2.54 1.06 3.56
C ILE A 92 -3.64 1.66 4.46
N GLN A 93 -3.89 1.08 5.63
CA GLN A 93 -4.89 1.60 6.57
C GLN A 93 -4.57 3.02 7.04
N ASN A 94 -3.29 3.33 7.28
CA ASN A 94 -2.85 4.67 7.69
C ASN A 94 -3.16 5.74 6.63
N GLN A 95 -3.27 5.34 5.36
CA GLN A 95 -3.63 6.25 4.26
C GLN A 95 -5.09 6.71 4.28
N SER A 96 -5.93 6.12 5.13
CA SER A 96 -7.30 6.60 5.39
C SER A 96 -7.35 7.79 6.36
N ALA A 97 -6.22 8.30 6.85
CA ALA A 97 -6.17 9.53 7.62
C ALA A 97 -6.78 10.71 6.81
N PRO A 98 -7.43 11.70 7.47
CA PRO A 98 -8.19 12.75 6.77
C PRO A 98 -7.41 13.54 5.71
N HIS A 99 -6.09 13.70 5.88
CA HIS A 99 -5.24 14.42 4.93
C HIS A 99 -4.78 13.55 3.75
N ASN A 100 -4.79 12.22 3.87
CA ASN A 100 -4.39 11.29 2.81
C ASN A 100 -5.58 10.71 2.04
N VAL A 101 -6.72 10.50 2.70
CA VAL A 101 -7.88 9.79 2.14
C VAL A 101 -8.38 10.40 0.82
N VAL A 102 -8.32 11.73 0.69
CA VAL A 102 -8.72 12.44 -0.54
C VAL A 102 -7.88 12.06 -1.76
N HIS A 103 -6.64 11.64 -1.54
CA HIS A 103 -5.72 11.24 -2.60
C HIS A 103 -5.80 9.76 -2.91
N VAL A 104 -6.17 8.91 -1.94
CA VAL A 104 -6.16 7.45 -2.12
C VAL A 104 -7.55 6.84 -2.33
N ARG A 105 -8.65 7.58 -2.15
CA ARG A 105 -10.02 7.03 -2.29
C ARG A 105 -10.29 6.37 -3.64
N HIS A 106 -9.70 6.86 -4.72
CA HIS A 106 -9.87 6.25 -6.04
C HIS A 106 -9.24 4.85 -6.14
N LEU A 107 -8.41 4.44 -5.17
CA LEU A 107 -7.83 3.11 -5.08
C LEU A 107 -8.71 2.11 -4.34
N SER A 108 -9.84 2.52 -3.76
CA SER A 108 -10.69 1.66 -2.92
C SER A 108 -11.00 0.30 -3.55
N GLU A 109 -11.40 0.26 -4.83
CA GLU A 109 -11.71 -1.00 -5.52
C GLU A 109 -10.47 -1.89 -5.64
N ARG A 110 -9.31 -1.32 -6.01
CA ARG A 110 -8.05 -2.06 -6.11
C ARG A 110 -7.57 -2.58 -4.74
N ILE A 111 -7.76 -1.81 -3.68
CA ILE A 111 -7.46 -2.22 -2.29
C ILE A 111 -8.36 -3.39 -1.89
N LEU A 112 -9.66 -3.35 -2.23
CA LEU A 112 -10.60 -4.44 -1.95
C LEU A 112 -10.23 -5.72 -2.73
N GLU A 113 -9.86 -5.59 -4.00
CA GLU A 113 -9.38 -6.71 -4.82
C GLU A 113 -8.10 -7.33 -4.25
N LEU A 114 -7.13 -6.49 -3.85
CA LEU A 114 -5.89 -6.94 -3.22
C LEU A 114 -6.17 -7.65 -1.89
N SER A 115 -7.08 -7.12 -1.09
CA SER A 115 -7.51 -7.76 0.17
C SER A 115 -8.16 -9.12 -0.06
N GLN A 116 -9.05 -9.21 -1.06
CA GLN A 116 -9.64 -10.48 -1.44
C GLN A 116 -8.58 -11.48 -1.89
N TYR A 117 -7.59 -11.02 -2.67
CA TYR A 117 -6.48 -11.86 -3.10
C TYR A 117 -5.65 -12.38 -1.92
N VAL A 118 -5.21 -11.52 -1.01
CA VAL A 118 -4.39 -11.91 0.14
C VAL A 118 -5.13 -12.92 1.01
N ARG A 119 -6.39 -12.64 1.33
CA ARG A 119 -7.23 -13.53 2.16
C ARG A 119 -7.58 -14.85 1.46
N GLY A 120 -7.71 -14.82 0.13
CA GLY A 120 -7.94 -16.03 -0.68
C GLY A 120 -6.70 -16.90 -0.87
N ASN A 121 -5.52 -16.37 -0.59
CA ASN A 121 -4.23 -17.06 -0.70
C ASN A 121 -3.47 -17.03 0.64
N ILE A 122 -4.19 -17.09 1.76
CA ILE A 122 -3.61 -16.84 3.09
C ILE A 122 -2.48 -17.81 3.47
N ASP A 123 -2.48 -19.01 2.90
CA ASP A 123 -1.41 -20.00 3.10
C ASP A 123 -0.04 -19.53 2.61
N ARG A 124 0.01 -18.44 1.83
CA ARG A 124 1.24 -17.77 1.37
C ARG A 124 1.73 -16.67 2.32
N PHE A 125 0.97 -16.34 3.36
CA PHE A 125 1.20 -15.17 4.21
C PHE A 125 1.11 -15.56 5.70
N GLY A 126 1.96 -16.48 6.12
CA GLY A 126 2.22 -16.88 7.50
C GLY A 126 2.87 -18.26 7.55
N GLU A 127 3.91 -18.43 8.36
CA GLU A 127 4.53 -19.76 8.57
C GLU A 127 3.60 -20.69 9.33
N ASN A 128 2.77 -20.11 10.20
CA ASN A 128 1.86 -20.83 11.09
C ASN A 128 0.46 -20.21 11.13
N ASP A 129 -0.50 -20.95 11.70
CA ASP A 129 -1.91 -20.54 11.79
C ASP A 129 -2.11 -19.19 12.50
N ALA A 130 -1.30 -18.86 13.51
CA ALA A 130 -1.43 -17.61 14.24
C ALA A 130 -1.02 -16.40 13.40
N GLU A 131 0.05 -16.52 12.61
CA GLU A 131 0.48 -15.48 11.67
C GLU A 131 -0.51 -15.31 10.52
N ARG A 132 -0.96 -16.42 9.92
CA ARG A 132 -1.99 -16.42 8.88
C ARG A 132 -3.26 -15.75 9.38
N GLN A 133 -3.68 -16.06 10.60
CA GLN A 133 -4.83 -15.44 11.23
C GLN A 133 -4.62 -13.93 11.42
N ARG A 134 -3.45 -13.52 11.90
CA ARG A 134 -3.11 -12.10 12.09
C ARG A 134 -3.12 -11.32 10.78
N VAL A 135 -2.56 -11.87 9.71
CA VAL A 135 -2.62 -11.28 8.37
C VAL A 135 -4.08 -11.20 7.91
N ALA A 136 -4.82 -12.32 7.97
CA ALA A 136 -6.22 -12.35 7.53
C ALA A 136 -7.09 -11.33 8.25
N GLU A 137 -6.89 -11.14 9.56
CA GLU A 137 -7.60 -10.16 10.38
C GLU A 137 -7.28 -8.72 9.94
N ALA A 138 -6.00 -8.37 9.77
CA ALA A 138 -5.60 -7.04 9.33
C ALA A 138 -6.19 -6.66 7.96
N TRP A 139 -6.17 -7.60 7.00
CA TRP A 139 -6.79 -7.39 5.69
C TRP A 139 -8.33 -7.35 5.77
N ALA A 140 -8.95 -8.09 6.69
CA ALA A 140 -10.38 -8.00 6.94
C ALA A 140 -10.78 -6.65 7.58
N ASP A 141 -9.99 -6.13 8.51
CA ASP A 141 -10.16 -4.80 9.10
C ASP A 141 -10.06 -3.71 8.02
N LEU A 142 -9.01 -3.76 7.20
CA LEU A 142 -8.82 -2.87 6.06
C LEU A 142 -10.04 -2.90 5.11
N THR A 143 -10.53 -4.10 4.78
CA THR A 143 -11.73 -4.27 3.94
C THR A 143 -12.94 -3.56 4.54
N ARG A 144 -13.20 -3.80 5.83
CA ARG A 144 -14.34 -3.20 6.54
C ARG A 144 -14.24 -1.68 6.54
N MET A 145 -13.05 -1.14 6.79
CA MET A 145 -12.81 0.30 6.79
C MET A 145 -13.11 0.93 5.42
N ILE A 146 -12.58 0.36 4.34
CA ILE A 146 -12.81 0.86 2.97
C ILE A 146 -14.28 0.76 2.58
N GLN A 147 -14.97 -0.33 2.94
CA GLN A 147 -16.41 -0.48 2.68
C GLN A 147 -17.24 0.58 3.43
N VAL A 148 -16.90 0.87 4.69
CA VAL A 148 -17.57 1.93 5.47
C VAL A 148 -17.32 3.30 4.85
N ASP A 149 -16.09 3.62 4.44
CA ASP A 149 -15.81 4.90 3.75
C ASP A 149 -16.58 5.00 2.43
N ASN A 150 -16.60 3.95 1.61
CA ASN A 150 -17.34 3.95 0.35
C ASN A 150 -18.86 4.10 0.54
N LEU A 151 -19.43 3.58 1.64
CA LEU A 151 -20.84 3.79 1.97
C LEU A 151 -21.14 5.23 2.42
N ALA A 152 -20.24 5.82 3.21
CA ALA A 152 -20.37 7.21 3.67
C ALA A 152 -20.05 8.23 2.56
N ASN A 153 -19.13 7.89 1.67
CA ASN A 153 -18.54 8.72 0.64
C ASN A 153 -18.43 7.91 -0.67
N PRO A 154 -19.54 7.66 -1.38
CA PRO A 154 -19.51 6.86 -2.60
C PRO A 154 -18.51 7.44 -3.60
N PRO A 155 -17.67 6.61 -4.24
CA PRO A 155 -16.73 7.08 -5.25
C PRO A 155 -17.52 7.84 -6.31
N GLN A 156 -17.13 9.10 -6.56
CA GLN A 156 -17.78 9.88 -7.61
C GLN A 156 -17.51 9.18 -8.93
N GLY A 157 -18.59 8.76 -9.61
CA GLY A 157 -18.55 7.83 -10.73
C GLY A 157 -17.49 8.15 -11.77
N GLY A 158 -16.72 7.13 -12.15
CA GLY A 158 -16.09 7.06 -13.47
C GLY A 158 -17.17 7.09 -14.56
N PRO A 159 -16.84 7.58 -15.77
CA PRO A 159 -17.77 8.29 -16.64
C PRO A 159 -18.92 7.44 -17.18
N ASN A 160 -20.06 8.10 -17.35
CA ASN A 160 -21.20 7.68 -18.19
C ASN A 160 -20.77 7.23 -19.59
#